data_AF-A0A8H5JD98-F1
#
_entry.id   AF-A0A8H5JD98-F1
#
_cell.length_a   1.000
_cell.length_b   1.000
_cell.length_c   1.000
_cell.angle_alpha   90.00
_cell.angle_beta   90.00
_cell.angle_gamma   90.00
#
_symmetry.space_group_name_H-M   'P 1'
#
loop_
_entity.id
_entity.type
_entity.pdbx_description
1 polymer ?
#
loop_
_entity_poly.entity_id
_entity_poly.type
_entity_poly.pdbx_seq_one_letter_code
_entity_poly.pdbx_strand_id
1 'polypeptide(L)'
;SSQLMAHIARLTHVFLWCEFGVGFTQVDVQALVKELDGRVAIRLGQTRAALSVSKLAKLGVARISIGPSLFQMAMNAAKRSALSVIEGGRLEEV
;
A
#
# COMPACT_ATOMS: atom_id res chain seq x y z
N SER A 1 20.95 5.52 18.63
CA SER A 1 21.46 4.27 18.03
C SER A 1 22.23 4.62 16.75
N SER A 2 23.55 4.71 16.81
CA SER A 2 24.42 5.06 15.66
C SER A 2 24.53 3.93 14.63
N GLN A 3 24.47 2.66 15.07
CA GLN A 3 24.51 1.49 14.19
C GLN A 3 23.27 1.35 13.29
N LEU A 4 22.08 1.64 13.82
CA LEU A 4 20.84 1.58 13.01
C LEU A 4 20.87 2.61 11.88
N MET A 5 21.32 3.83 12.18
CA MET A 5 21.45 4.89 11.18
C MET A 5 22.50 4.56 10.12
N ALA A 6 23.64 3.98 10.51
CA ALA A 6 24.65 3.50 9.57
C ALA A 6 24.12 2.39 8.64
N HIS A 7 23.24 1.52 9.13
CA HIS A 7 22.62 0.48 8.31
C HIS A 7 21.60 1.06 7.32
N ILE A 8 20.74 1.98 7.79
CA ILE A 8 19.74 2.65 6.95
C ILE A 8 20.40 3.49 5.85
N ALA A 9 21.55 4.12 6.12
CA ALA A 9 22.31 4.89 5.14
C ALA A 9 22.77 4.08 3.91
N ARG A 10 22.83 2.74 4.01
CA ARG A 10 23.20 1.84 2.91
C ARG A 10 22.01 1.36 2.09
N LEU A 11 20.79 1.64 2.52
CA LEU A 11 19.57 1.25 1.81
C LEU A 11 19.25 2.27 0.71
N THR A 12 18.78 1.79 -0.44
CA THR A 12 18.25 2.66 -1.50
C THR A 12 16.89 3.23 -1.11
N HIS A 13 16.04 2.41 -0.50
CA HIS A 13 14.73 2.78 0.03
C HIS A 13 14.40 2.01 1.31
N VAL A 14 13.69 2.67 2.22
CA VAL A 14 13.05 2.05 3.39
C VAL A 14 11.60 1.80 3.03
N PHE A 15 11.18 0.54 3.07
CA PHE A 15 9.80 0.15 2.80
C PHE A 15 8.98 0.11 4.09
N LEU A 16 7.94 0.93 4.14
CA LEU A 16 7.08 1.12 5.30
C LEU A 16 5.70 0.55 5.02
N TRP A 17 5.25 -0.31 5.93
CA TRP A 17 3.97 -0.99 5.85
C TRP A 17 3.10 -0.57 7.04
N CYS A 18 2.03 0.18 6.76
CA CYS A 18 0.98 0.41 7.74
C CYS A 18 -0.07 -0.71 7.63
N GLU A 19 -0.67 -1.09 8.77
CA GLU A 19 -1.73 -2.10 8.82
C GLU A 19 -2.93 -1.74 7.92
N PHE A 20 -3.80 -2.73 7.69
CA PHE A 20 -4.77 -2.72 6.60
C PHE A 20 -5.72 -1.51 6.61
N GLY A 21 -6.07 -1.04 5.40
CA GLY A 21 -7.13 -0.05 5.16
C GLY A 21 -6.63 1.36 4.86
N VAL A 22 -6.28 2.12 5.89
CA VAL A 22 -6.13 3.59 5.82
C VAL A 22 -4.83 4.07 5.20
N GLY A 23 -3.74 3.30 5.31
CA GLY A 23 -2.42 3.75 4.90
C GLY A 23 -1.86 4.86 5.81
N PHE A 24 -0.84 5.57 5.34
CA PHE A 24 -0.21 6.66 6.08
C PHE A 24 -0.98 7.98 5.91
N THR A 25 -1.04 8.78 6.98
CA THR A 25 -1.57 10.15 6.87
C THR A 25 -0.58 11.06 6.15
N GLN A 26 -1.03 12.24 5.70
CA GLN A 26 -0.13 13.20 5.07
C GLN A 26 1.02 13.62 6.01
N VAL A 27 0.73 13.81 7.30
CA VAL A 27 1.72 14.21 8.30
C VAL A 27 2.78 13.12 8.47
N ASP A 28 2.37 11.86 8.54
CA ASP A 28 3.30 10.73 8.62
C ASP A 28 4.22 10.68 7.40
N VAL A 29 3.66 10.78 6.19
CA VAL A 29 4.44 10.71 4.96
C VAL A 29 5.44 11.87 4.88
N GLN A 30 5.04 13.08 5.27
CA GLN A 30 5.95 14.23 5.29
C GLN A 30 7.11 14.04 6.26
N ALA A 31 6.83 13.56 7.47
CA ALA A 31 7.87 13.27 8.45
C ALA A 31 8.82 12.18 7.92
N LEU A 32 8.29 11.08 7.39
CA LEU A 32 9.08 9.98 6.86
C LEU A 32 9.96 10.40 5.68
N VAL A 33 9.42 11.18 4.74
CA VAL A 33 10.20 11.67 3.58
C VAL A 33 11.32 12.58 4.04
N LYS A 34 11.09 13.45 5.03
CA LYS A 34 12.11 14.33 5.59
C LYS A 34 13.21 13.53 6.28
N GLU A 35 12.85 12.65 7.22
CA GLU A 35 13.81 11.92 8.06
C GLU A 35 14.58 10.84 7.27
N LEU A 36 14.01 10.33 6.18
CA LEU A 36 14.63 9.32 5.33
C LEU A 36 15.18 9.90 4.01
N ASP A 37 15.22 11.23 3.89
CA ASP A 37 15.80 11.94 2.73
C ASP A 37 15.24 11.42 1.40
N GLY A 38 13.90 11.37 1.31
CA GLY A 38 13.16 10.93 0.13
C GLY A 38 13.22 9.42 -0.15
N ARG A 39 14.01 8.63 0.58
CA ARG A 39 14.15 7.18 0.37
C ARG A 39 12.99 6.38 0.94
N VAL A 40 11.77 6.84 0.72
CA VAL A 40 10.53 6.25 1.24
C VAL A 40 9.87 5.40 0.16
N ALA A 41 9.66 4.13 0.48
CA ALA A 41 8.75 3.26 -0.24
C ALA A 41 7.57 2.89 0.65
N ILE A 42 6.33 2.96 0.16
CA ILE A 42 5.13 2.70 0.97
C ILE A 42 4.14 1.80 0.24
N ARG A 43 3.33 1.07 1.01
CA ARG A 43 2.15 0.36 0.49
C ARG A 43 0.99 1.34 0.33
N LEU A 44 0.32 1.32 -0.82
CA LEU A 44 -0.87 2.12 -1.10
C LEU A 44 -2.04 1.68 -0.21
N GLY A 45 -2.71 2.65 0.41
CA GLY A 45 -3.95 2.43 1.14
C GLY A 45 -5.11 2.10 0.18
N GLN A 46 -6.12 1.37 0.67
CA GLN A 46 -7.20 0.85 -0.18
C GLN A 46 -8.55 1.55 0.07
N THR A 47 -8.63 2.43 1.07
CA THR A 47 -9.85 3.18 1.37
C THR A 47 -9.90 4.50 0.60
N ARG A 48 -11.10 5.08 0.46
CA ARG A 48 -11.27 6.41 -0.15
C ARG A 48 -10.58 7.53 0.64
N ALA A 49 -10.31 7.31 1.93
CA ALA A 49 -9.59 8.25 2.78
C ALA A 49 -8.06 8.18 2.62
N ALA A 50 -7.54 7.14 1.98
CA ALA A 50 -6.11 6.98 1.75
C ALA A 50 -5.58 8.03 0.75
N LEU A 51 -4.30 8.38 0.92
CA LEU A 51 -3.62 9.28 -0.01
C LEU A 51 -3.51 8.63 -1.40
N SER A 52 -3.87 9.39 -2.44
CA SER A 52 -3.73 8.95 -3.82
C SER A 52 -2.25 8.86 -4.24
N VAL A 53 -1.98 8.08 -5.29
CA VAL A 53 -0.64 7.98 -5.91
C VAL A 53 -0.06 9.36 -6.24
N SER A 54 -0.87 10.25 -6.84
CA SER A 54 -0.44 11.62 -7.18
C SER A 54 -0.07 12.42 -5.93
N LYS A 55 -0.84 12.30 -4.85
CA LYS A 55 -0.55 13.00 -3.60
C LYS A 55 0.73 12.47 -2.96
N LEU A 56 0.92 11.15 -2.93
CA LEU A 56 2.14 10.51 -2.41
C LEU A 56 3.38 10.93 -3.20
N ALA A 57 3.30 10.98 -4.53
CA ALA A 57 4.39 11.44 -5.39
C ALA A 57 4.76 12.91 -5.09
N LYS A 58 3.75 13.79 -4.96
CA LYS A 58 3.97 15.20 -4.58
C LYS A 58 4.61 15.38 -3.20
N LEU A 59 4.42 14.41 -2.30
CA LEU A 59 5.02 14.41 -0.97
C LEU A 59 6.47 13.91 -0.96
N GLY A 60 7.01 13.41 -2.08
CA GLY A 60 8.40 12.94 -2.19
C GLY A 60 8.60 11.45 -1.93
N VAL A 61 7.54 10.64 -2.02
CA VAL A 61 7.65 9.18 -1.96
C VAL A 61 8.35 8.66 -3.23
N ALA A 62 9.41 7.87 -3.07
CA ALA A 62 10.20 7.33 -4.19
C ALA A 62 9.57 6.10 -4.85
N ARG A 63 8.84 5.26 -4.09
CA ARG A 63 8.20 4.05 -4.63
C ARG A 63 6.87 3.75 -3.95
N ILE A 64 5.88 3.36 -4.75
CA ILE A 64 4.57 2.94 -4.26
C ILE A 64 4.37 1.46 -4.62
N SER A 65 4.05 0.63 -3.63
CA SER A 65 3.68 -0.77 -3.79
C SER A 65 2.19 -0.95 -3.54
N ILE A 66 1.57 -1.89 -4.24
CA ILE A 66 0.18 -2.31 -3.97
C ILE A 66 0.12 -3.58 -3.10
N GLY A 67 1.25 -4.19 -2.78
CA GLY A 67 1.30 -5.44 -2.02
C GLY A 67 0.44 -6.54 -2.65
N PRO A 68 -0.23 -7.40 -1.86
CA PRO A 68 -1.09 -8.47 -2.37
C PRO A 68 -2.48 -7.98 -2.82
N SER A 69 -2.76 -6.68 -2.76
CA SER A 69 -4.14 -6.16 -2.91
C SER A 69 -4.81 -6.54 -4.22
N LEU A 70 -4.11 -6.45 -5.35
CA LEU A 70 -4.66 -6.81 -6.66
C LEU A 70 -5.03 -8.29 -6.72
N PHE A 71 -4.18 -9.16 -6.18
CA PHE A 71 -4.47 -10.59 -6.07
C PHE A 71 -5.68 -10.84 -5.17
N GLN A 72 -5.76 -10.19 -4.01
CA GLN A 72 -6.91 -10.31 -3.10
C GLN A 72 -8.20 -9.85 -3.76
N MET A 73 -8.18 -8.76 -4.53
CA MET A 73 -9.33 -8.29 -5.29
C MET A 73 -9.79 -9.31 -6.34
N ALA A 74 -8.85 -9.88 -7.10
CA ALA A 74 -9.14 -10.92 -8.09
C ALA A 74 -9.73 -12.18 -7.43
N MET A 75 -9.14 -12.65 -6.32
CA MET A 75 -9.62 -13.83 -5.61
C MET A 75 -10.99 -13.59 -4.96
N ASN A 76 -11.27 -12.37 -4.48
CA ASN A 76 -12.58 -12.02 -3.97
C ASN A 76 -13.65 -12.01 -5.07
N ALA A 77 -13.32 -11.54 -6.28
CA ALA A 77 -14.23 -11.62 -7.43
C ALA A 77 -14.51 -13.08 -7.81
N ALA A 78 -13.45 -13.89 -7.95
CA ALA A 78 -13.58 -15.33 -8.24
C ALA A 78 -14.43 -16.06 -7.18
N LYS A 79 -14.23 -15.73 -5.89
CA LYS A 79 -15.05 -16.27 -4.79
C LYS A 79 -16.52 -15.88 -4.94
N ARG A 80 -16.83 -14.63 -5.28
CA ARG A 80 -18.22 -14.19 -5.49
C ARG A 80 -18.90 -14.92 -6.65
N SER A 81 -18.19 -15.14 -7.77
CA SER A 81 -18.71 -15.92 -8.90
C SER A 81 -18.91 -17.40 -8.54
N ALA A 82 -18.01 -17.98 -7.72
CA ALA A 82 -18.19 -19.34 -7.25
C ALA A 82 -19.42 -19.48 -6.34
N LEU A 83 -19.67 -18.49 -5.48
CA LEU A 83 -20.85 -18.47 -4.62
C LEU A 83 -22.15 -18.34 -5.43
N SER A 84 -22.20 -17.56 -6.52
CA SER A 84 -23.40 -17.48 -7.34
C SER A 84 -23.76 -18.82 -8.01
N VAL A 85 -22.78 -19.65 -8.35
CA VAL A 85 -23.03 -21.02 -8.84
C VAL A 85 -23.61 -21.89 -7.74
N ILE A 86 -23.02 -21.87 -6.55
CA ILE A 86 -23.44 -22.72 -5.42
C ILE A 86 -24.81 -22.32 -4.88
N GLU A 87 -25.09 -21.02 -4.78
CA GLU A 87 -26.29 -20.48 -4.14
C GLU A 87 -27.43 -20.21 -5.14
N GLY A 88 -27.10 -19.71 -6.33
CA GLY A 88 -28.06 -19.28 -7.36
C GLY A 88 -28.21 -20.24 -8.53
N GLY A 89 -27.36 -21.27 -8.63
CA GLY A 89 -27.39 -22.27 -9.71
C GLY A 89 -26.93 -21.75 -11.08
N ARG A 90 -26.28 -20.59 -11.14
CA ARG A 90 -25.83 -19.94 -12.39
C ARG A 90 -24.50 -19.23 -12.17
N LEU A 91 -23.66 -19.17 -13.20
CA LEU A 91 -22.44 -18.36 -13.18
C LEU A 91 -22.80 -16.90 -13.50
N GLU A 92 -22.48 -16.00 -12.58
CA GLU A 92 -22.73 -14.57 -12.72
C GLU A 92 -21.43 -13.76 -12.61
N GLU A 93 -21.35 -12.67 -13.37
CA GLU A 93 -20.29 -11.67 -13.28
C GLU A 93 -20.56 -10.76 -12.07
N VAL A 94 -19.50 -10.42 -11.32
CA VAL A 94 -19.54 -9.77 -9.99
C VAL A 94 -18.41 -8.79 -9.78
#